data_AF-A0AAX0KSM0-F1
#
_entry.id   AF-A0AAX0KSM0-F1
#
_cell.length_a   1.000
_cell.length_b   1.000
_cell.length_c   1.000
_cell.angle_alpha   90.00
_cell.angle_beta   90.00
_cell.angle_gamma   90.00
#
_symmetry.space_group_name_H-M   'P 1'
#
loop_
_entity.id
_entity.type
_entity.pdbx_description
1 polymer ?
#
loop_
_entity_poly.entity_id
_entity_poly.type
_entity_poly.pdbx_seq_one_letter_code
_entity_poly.pdbx_strand_id
1 'polypeptide(L)'
;MRLARHIALSAWLGVMTGPAHAQILTCAAPPFDKPPEIAALVTQLRPALDRWPSLHVALFQDAGELCLADTLHDARGYFEPRSSRLVIATDMAPALQKAVLIHELRHLEQKFHGSCPDPNLSMKENARAIFAMEADATTFSLAVAWDLREAGMPDAWDALAGWPMQDDIAAAFETEMGRSDDLISAASAAFTQWYAKDARRELYYLASCSDYLESRDREHRMLSYDRLSSSFFDALCRLPDGEAYPCTEPGD
;
A
#
# COMPACT_ATOMS: atom_id res chain seq x y z
N MET A 1 40.15 -59.45 16.16
CA MET A 1 39.61 -60.20 15.01
C MET A 1 38.10 -60.37 15.18
N ARG A 2 37.33 -60.17 14.10
CA ARG A 2 35.85 -60.19 13.95
C ARG A 2 35.17 -58.90 14.41
N LEU A 3 34.97 -57.88 13.55
CA LEU A 3 34.07 -57.73 12.38
C LEU A 3 32.56 -57.92 12.65
N ALA A 4 31.87 -56.79 12.56
CA ALA A 4 30.60 -56.52 11.87
C ALA A 4 29.27 -57.06 12.45
N ARG A 5 28.37 -56.11 12.79
CA ARG A 5 27.11 -55.91 12.04
C ARG A 5 26.44 -54.59 12.43
N HIS A 6 26.55 -53.61 11.55
CA HIS A 6 25.66 -52.44 11.51
C HIS A 6 24.35 -52.88 10.85
N ILE A 7 23.21 -52.63 11.50
CA ILE A 7 21.90 -52.61 10.85
C ILE A 7 21.52 -51.13 10.77
N ALA A 8 21.61 -50.58 9.56
CA ALA A 8 21.13 -49.25 9.24
C ALA A 8 19.61 -49.29 9.12
N LEU A 9 18.90 -48.58 10.01
CA LEU A 9 17.51 -48.19 9.78
C LEU A 9 17.54 -46.85 9.05
N SER A 10 17.47 -46.89 7.72
CA SER A 10 17.25 -45.70 6.92
C SER A 10 15.76 -45.31 7.00
N ALA A 11 15.43 -44.45 7.96
CA ALA A 11 14.14 -43.77 7.97
C ALA A 11 14.14 -42.74 6.83
N TRP A 12 13.44 -43.06 5.74
CA TRP A 12 13.09 -42.11 4.70
C TRP A 12 12.15 -41.06 5.31
N LEU A 13 12.67 -39.87 5.61
CA LEU A 13 11.83 -38.67 5.70
C LEU A 13 11.37 -38.34 4.27
N GLY A 14 10.21 -38.86 3.90
CA GLY A 14 9.45 -38.32 2.78
C GLY A 14 9.03 -36.90 3.15
N VAL A 15 9.72 -35.91 2.60
CA VAL A 15 9.26 -34.53 2.60
C VAL A 15 7.96 -34.52 1.79
N MET A 16 6.84 -34.47 2.49
CA MET A 16 5.54 -34.18 1.88
C MET A 16 5.53 -32.71 1.49
N THR A 17 6.03 -32.38 0.31
CA THR A 17 5.76 -31.10 -0.33
C THR A 17 4.28 -31.10 -0.71
N GLY A 18 3.42 -30.56 0.15
CA GLY A 18 2.05 -30.24 -0.23
C GLY A 18 2.05 -29.29 -1.44
N PRO A 19 1.05 -29.35 -2.32
CA PRO A 19 0.96 -28.41 -3.42
C PRO A 19 0.84 -26.99 -2.86
N ALA A 20 1.75 -26.10 -3.29
CA ALA A 20 1.57 -24.67 -3.12
C ALA A 20 0.24 -24.32 -3.79
N HIS A 21 -0.76 -23.94 -3.00
CA HIS A 21 -2.02 -23.48 -3.56
C HIS A 21 -1.74 -22.14 -4.23
N ALA A 22 -1.98 -22.07 -5.55
CA ALA A 22 -1.87 -20.82 -6.27
C ALA A 22 -2.95 -19.86 -5.75
N GLN A 23 -2.55 -18.62 -5.49
CA GLN A 23 -3.45 -17.53 -5.10
C GLN A 23 -4.67 -17.48 -6.02
N ILE A 24 -5.87 -17.47 -5.44
CA ILE A 24 -7.11 -17.35 -6.21
C ILE A 24 -7.49 -15.87 -6.25
N LEU A 25 -7.59 -15.33 -7.47
CA LEU A 25 -8.03 -13.97 -7.72
C LEU A 25 -9.43 -13.98 -8.30
N THR A 26 -10.34 -13.28 -7.62
CA THR A 26 -11.63 -12.88 -8.19
C THR A 26 -11.50 -11.45 -8.67
N CYS A 27 -11.54 -11.22 -9.99
CA CYS A 27 -11.32 -9.90 -10.58
C CYS A 27 -12.55 -9.37 -11.32
N ALA A 28 -12.62 -8.05 -11.43
CA ALA A 28 -13.56 -7.34 -12.28
C ALA A 28 -12.88 -6.13 -12.93
N ALA A 29 -13.35 -5.77 -14.12
CA ALA A 29 -13.04 -4.50 -14.76
C ALA A 29 -14.15 -3.47 -14.46
N PRO A 30 -13.92 -2.16 -14.71
CA PRO A 30 -14.99 -1.17 -14.65
C PRO A 30 -16.22 -1.61 -15.47
N PRO A 31 -17.45 -1.42 -14.97
CA PRO A 31 -17.85 -0.58 -13.85
C PRO A 31 -17.86 -1.28 -12.47
N PHE A 32 -17.23 -2.46 -12.34
CA PHE A 32 -17.13 -3.22 -11.08
C PHE A 32 -18.48 -3.59 -10.44
N ASP A 33 -19.51 -3.80 -11.27
CA ASP A 33 -20.86 -4.18 -10.83
C ASP A 33 -20.99 -5.69 -10.56
N LYS A 34 -19.99 -6.47 -10.95
CA LYS A 34 -19.89 -7.93 -10.75
C LYS A 34 -18.42 -8.32 -10.59
N PRO A 35 -18.12 -9.42 -9.89
CA PRO A 35 -19.03 -10.27 -9.11
C PRO A 35 -19.51 -9.59 -7.81
N PRO A 36 -20.54 -10.14 -7.11
CA PRO A 36 -21.20 -9.49 -5.98
C PRO A 36 -20.27 -8.99 -4.87
N GLU A 37 -19.19 -9.72 -4.60
CA GLU A 37 -18.17 -9.40 -3.61
C GLU A 37 -17.39 -8.12 -3.96
N ILE A 38 -17.06 -7.92 -5.24
CA ILE A 38 -16.44 -6.67 -5.71
C ILE A 38 -17.46 -5.54 -5.72
N ALA A 39 -18.68 -5.80 -6.20
CA ALA A 39 -19.75 -4.80 -6.19
C ALA A 39 -20.07 -4.31 -4.76
N ALA A 40 -20.00 -5.21 -3.77
CA ALA A 40 -20.18 -4.88 -2.37
C ALA A 40 -19.04 -3.99 -1.84
N LEU A 41 -17.79 -4.28 -2.20
CA LEU A 41 -16.64 -3.43 -1.83
C LEU A 41 -16.76 -2.02 -2.43
N VAL A 42 -17.11 -1.91 -3.72
CA VAL A 42 -17.34 -0.61 -4.38
C VAL A 42 -18.54 0.13 -3.77
N THR A 43 -19.59 -0.59 -3.38
CA THR A 43 -20.74 0.00 -2.68
C THR A 43 -20.35 0.57 -1.32
N GLN A 44 -19.47 -0.10 -0.58
CA GLN A 44 -18.95 0.40 0.70
C GLN A 44 -18.05 1.62 0.53
N LEU A 45 -17.33 1.72 -0.58
CA LEU A 45 -16.46 2.85 -0.89
C LEU A 45 -17.22 4.10 -1.34
N ARG A 46 -18.47 3.95 -1.83
CA ARG A 46 -19.26 5.05 -2.42
C ARG A 46 -19.30 6.34 -1.59
N PRO A 47 -19.46 6.35 -0.25
CA PRO A 47 -19.40 7.59 0.52
C PRO A 47 -18.07 8.35 0.38
N ALA A 48 -16.94 7.64 0.24
CA ALA A 48 -15.65 8.27 -0.04
C ALA A 48 -15.60 8.83 -1.47
N LEU A 49 -16.09 8.07 -2.46
CA LEU A 49 -16.12 8.50 -3.86
C LEU A 49 -16.99 9.74 -4.09
N ASP A 50 -18.11 9.83 -3.38
CA ASP A 50 -19.04 10.97 -3.47
C ASP A 50 -18.45 12.25 -2.87
N ARG A 51 -17.57 12.12 -1.86
CA ARG A 51 -16.92 13.24 -1.17
C ARG A 51 -15.62 13.68 -1.83
N TRP A 52 -14.90 12.73 -2.42
CA TRP A 52 -13.57 12.94 -3.01
C TRP A 52 -13.57 12.54 -4.49
N PRO A 53 -13.76 13.50 -5.42
CA PRO A 53 -13.84 13.22 -6.85
C PRO A 53 -12.58 12.56 -7.44
N SER A 54 -11.41 12.82 -6.86
CA SER A 54 -10.14 12.17 -7.22
C SER A 54 -10.21 10.65 -7.09
N LEU A 55 -10.75 10.15 -5.98
CA LEU A 55 -10.99 8.71 -5.79
C LEU A 55 -11.95 8.12 -6.82
N HIS A 56 -12.96 8.88 -7.25
CA HIS A 56 -13.88 8.45 -8.29
C HIS A 56 -13.17 8.30 -9.63
N VAL A 57 -12.34 9.27 -10.00
CA VAL A 57 -11.50 9.22 -11.22
C VAL A 57 -10.56 8.03 -11.14
N ALA A 58 -9.83 7.89 -10.04
CA ALA A 58 -8.91 6.77 -9.81
C ALA A 58 -9.62 5.42 -10.01
N LEU A 59 -10.77 5.22 -9.36
CA LEU A 59 -11.46 3.93 -9.47
C LEU A 59 -12.05 3.70 -10.85
N PHE A 60 -12.85 4.62 -11.40
CA PHE A 60 -13.67 4.33 -12.57
C PHE A 60 -13.03 4.68 -13.91
N GLN A 61 -11.96 5.49 -13.93
CA GLN A 61 -11.28 5.91 -15.15
C GLN A 61 -9.89 5.29 -15.27
N ASP A 62 -9.14 5.24 -14.16
CA ASP A 62 -7.73 4.88 -14.18
C ASP A 62 -7.46 3.39 -13.87
N ALA A 63 -8.35 2.76 -13.09
CA ALA A 63 -8.19 1.37 -12.70
C ALA A 63 -8.55 0.42 -13.86
N GLY A 64 -7.66 -0.53 -14.14
CA GLY A 64 -7.90 -1.58 -15.13
C GLY A 64 -8.70 -2.75 -14.55
N GLU A 65 -8.31 -3.18 -13.34
CA GLU A 65 -8.96 -4.29 -12.64
C GLU A 65 -8.98 -4.04 -11.13
N LEU A 66 -10.05 -4.50 -10.47
CA LEU A 66 -10.12 -4.67 -9.02
C LEU A 66 -10.25 -6.16 -8.73
N CYS A 67 -9.35 -6.71 -7.94
CA CYS A 67 -9.30 -8.12 -7.60
C CYS A 67 -9.36 -8.33 -6.09
N LEU A 68 -10.03 -9.40 -5.69
CA LEU A 68 -10.03 -9.94 -4.35
C LEU A 68 -9.15 -11.19 -4.31
N ALA A 69 -8.23 -11.22 -3.36
CA ALA A 69 -7.31 -12.34 -3.15
C ALA A 69 -7.72 -13.16 -1.91
N ASP A 70 -7.80 -14.48 -2.07
CA ASP A 70 -8.02 -15.40 -0.94
C ASP A 70 -6.87 -15.43 0.05
N THR A 71 -5.66 -15.18 -0.44
CA THR A 71 -4.42 -15.18 0.32
C THR A 71 -3.50 -14.07 -0.18
N LEU A 72 -2.96 -13.28 0.75
CA LEU A 72 -1.79 -12.42 0.53
C LEU A 72 -0.82 -12.69 1.68
N HIS A 73 0.44 -12.90 1.35
CA HIS A 73 1.51 -12.99 2.34
C HIS A 73 2.06 -11.59 2.57
N ASP A 74 2.15 -11.19 3.83
CA ASP A 74 2.78 -9.94 4.31
C ASP A 74 2.12 -8.61 3.90
N ALA A 75 1.27 -8.60 2.86
CA ALA A 75 0.49 -7.45 2.41
C ALA A 75 -1.03 -7.64 2.64
N ARG A 76 -1.76 -6.52 2.74
CA ARG A 76 -3.23 -6.50 2.85
C ARG A 76 -3.92 -6.01 1.58
N GLY A 77 -3.19 -5.28 0.76
CA GLY A 77 -3.52 -4.95 -0.62
C GLY A 77 -2.23 -4.67 -1.36
N TYR A 78 -2.32 -4.57 -2.69
CA TYR A 78 -1.25 -4.00 -3.50
C TYR A 78 -1.81 -3.45 -4.82
N PHE A 79 -1.07 -2.50 -5.36
CA PHE A 79 -1.25 -1.95 -6.69
C PHE A 79 -0.23 -2.55 -7.68
N GLU A 80 -0.70 -3.06 -8.81
CA GLU A 80 0.14 -3.49 -9.92
C GLU A 80 0.21 -2.42 -11.04
N PRO A 81 1.36 -1.77 -11.26
CA PRO A 81 1.45 -0.64 -12.17
C PRO A 81 1.19 -0.96 -13.65
N ARG A 82 1.46 -2.18 -14.11
CA ARG A 82 1.38 -2.50 -15.56
C ARG A 82 -0.04 -2.60 -16.06
N SER A 83 -0.89 -3.35 -15.37
CA SER A 83 -2.30 -3.50 -15.72
C SER A 83 -3.23 -2.49 -15.02
N SER A 84 -2.70 -1.57 -14.22
CA SER A 84 -3.47 -0.71 -13.33
C SER A 84 -4.42 -1.54 -12.43
N ARG A 85 -3.92 -2.64 -11.87
CA ARG A 85 -4.74 -3.58 -11.10
C ARG A 85 -4.58 -3.33 -9.61
N LEU A 86 -5.71 -3.25 -8.93
CA LEU A 86 -5.81 -3.15 -7.48
C LEU A 86 -6.14 -4.54 -6.94
N VAL A 87 -5.41 -5.01 -5.94
CA VAL A 87 -5.66 -6.33 -5.31
C VAL A 87 -5.84 -6.14 -3.82
N ILE A 88 -6.93 -6.67 -3.26
CA ILE A 88 -7.30 -6.54 -1.85
C ILE A 88 -7.48 -7.92 -1.23
N ALA A 89 -6.91 -8.16 -0.04
CA ALA A 89 -7.11 -9.44 0.65
C ALA A 89 -8.57 -9.59 1.14
N THR A 90 -9.07 -10.81 1.09
CA THR A 90 -10.41 -11.16 1.58
C THR A 90 -10.46 -11.46 3.07
N ASP A 91 -9.32 -11.71 3.72
CA ASP A 91 -9.21 -12.13 5.11
C ASP A 91 -9.23 -10.95 6.10
N MET A 92 -10.00 -9.91 5.79
CA MET A 92 -10.08 -8.67 6.55
C MET A 92 -11.53 -8.25 6.81
N ALA A 93 -11.73 -7.48 7.88
CA ALA A 93 -13.01 -6.84 8.13
C ALA A 93 -13.35 -5.84 7.00
N PRO A 94 -14.63 -5.67 6.62
CA PRO A 94 -15.02 -4.80 5.50
C PRO A 94 -14.53 -3.35 5.64
N ALA A 95 -14.56 -2.81 6.86
CA ALA A 95 -14.06 -1.46 7.13
C ALA A 95 -12.56 -1.30 6.84
N LEU A 96 -11.75 -2.32 7.15
CA LEU A 96 -10.32 -2.33 6.82
C LEU A 96 -10.11 -2.54 5.33
N GLN A 97 -10.90 -3.40 4.65
CA GLN A 97 -10.82 -3.55 3.19
C GLN A 97 -11.08 -2.22 2.47
N LYS A 98 -12.09 -1.46 2.92
CA LYS A 98 -12.40 -0.12 2.41
C LYS A 98 -11.20 0.80 2.57
N ALA A 99 -10.58 0.81 3.75
CA ALA A 99 -9.45 1.68 4.04
C ALA A 99 -8.18 1.32 3.25
N VAL A 100 -7.89 0.02 3.11
CA VAL A 100 -6.82 -0.49 2.24
C VAL A 100 -7.10 -0.15 0.77
N LEU A 101 -8.35 -0.27 0.30
CA LEU A 101 -8.67 0.12 -1.08
C LEU A 101 -8.46 1.61 -1.33
N ILE A 102 -8.74 2.49 -0.36
CA ILE A 102 -8.42 3.92 -0.46
C ILE A 102 -6.90 4.14 -0.59
N HIS A 103 -6.10 3.40 0.17
CA HIS A 103 -4.64 3.41 0.06
C HIS A 103 -4.17 2.96 -1.34
N GLU A 104 -4.69 1.84 -1.86
CA GLU A 104 -4.30 1.36 -3.20
C GLU A 104 -4.76 2.30 -4.33
N LEU A 105 -5.92 2.94 -4.18
CA LEU A 105 -6.36 3.98 -5.11
C LEU A 105 -5.40 5.17 -5.12
N ARG A 106 -4.77 5.48 -3.98
CA ARG A 106 -3.75 6.52 -3.95
C ARG A 106 -2.52 6.14 -4.76
N HIS A 107 -2.06 4.89 -4.74
CA HIS A 107 -0.97 4.46 -5.61
C HIS A 107 -1.30 4.58 -7.10
N LEU A 108 -2.56 4.35 -7.46
CA LEU A 108 -3.04 4.57 -8.81
C LEU A 108 -2.99 6.06 -9.21
N GLU A 109 -3.45 6.97 -8.34
CA GLU A 109 -3.32 8.42 -8.58
C GLU A 109 -1.85 8.85 -8.70
N GLN A 110 -0.98 8.36 -7.81
CA GLN A 110 0.46 8.64 -7.85
C GLN A 110 1.06 8.25 -9.21
N LYS A 111 0.65 7.13 -9.79
CA LYS A 111 1.07 6.72 -11.15
C LYS A 111 0.65 7.75 -12.20
N PHE A 112 -0.62 8.14 -12.23
CA PHE A 112 -1.14 9.03 -13.27
C PHE A 112 -0.71 10.49 -13.11
N HIS A 113 -0.32 10.89 -11.89
CA HIS A 113 0.30 12.19 -11.61
C HIS A 113 1.82 12.23 -11.80
N GLY A 114 2.44 11.13 -12.27
CA GLY A 114 3.87 11.08 -12.56
C GLY A 114 4.77 10.95 -11.33
N SER A 115 4.23 10.47 -10.21
CA SER A 115 4.96 10.23 -8.95
C SER A 115 5.48 8.79 -8.82
N CYS A 116 5.59 8.05 -9.93
CA CYS A 116 6.31 6.78 -9.94
C CYS A 116 7.82 7.01 -9.88
N PRO A 117 8.60 6.15 -9.18
CA PRO A 117 10.05 6.27 -9.18
C PRO A 117 10.63 6.14 -10.59
N ASP A 118 11.55 7.03 -10.97
CA ASP A 118 12.23 6.94 -12.25
C ASP A 118 13.03 5.61 -12.30
N PRO A 119 12.90 4.82 -13.38
CA PRO A 119 13.54 3.51 -13.45
C PRO A 119 15.08 3.59 -13.51
N ASN A 120 15.67 4.77 -13.66
CA ASN A 120 17.11 5.02 -13.62
C ASN A 120 17.60 5.43 -12.22
N LEU A 121 16.74 5.49 -11.20
CA LEU A 121 17.21 5.74 -9.84
C LEU A 121 18.16 4.65 -9.37
N SER A 122 19.13 5.04 -8.54
CA SER A 122 19.88 4.06 -7.74
C SER A 122 18.94 3.29 -6.81
N MET A 123 19.32 2.08 -6.38
CA MET A 123 18.51 1.29 -5.45
C MET A 123 18.15 2.06 -4.16
N LYS A 124 19.11 2.80 -3.59
CA LYS A 124 18.87 3.62 -2.39
C LYS A 124 17.82 4.69 -2.65
N GLU A 125 17.91 5.37 -3.79
CA GLU A 125 17.01 6.48 -4.14
C GLU A 125 15.64 5.97 -4.57
N ASN A 126 15.57 4.79 -5.19
CA ASN A 126 14.32 4.07 -5.40
C ASN A 126 13.64 3.72 -4.06
N ALA A 127 14.39 3.20 -3.08
CA ALA A 127 13.83 2.89 -1.76
C ALA A 127 13.29 4.15 -1.06
N ARG A 128 13.99 5.30 -1.15
CA ARG A 128 13.49 6.59 -0.64
C ARG A 128 12.20 7.02 -1.33
N ALA A 129 12.11 6.88 -2.64
CA ALA A 129 10.90 7.19 -3.40
C ALA A 129 9.73 6.32 -2.96
N ILE A 130 9.94 5.02 -2.78
CA ILE A 130 8.92 4.09 -2.27
C ILE A 130 8.48 4.48 -0.85
N PHE A 131 9.40 4.82 0.06
CA PHE A 131 9.03 5.26 1.41
C PHE A 131 8.11 6.47 1.39
N ALA A 132 8.44 7.45 0.55
CA ALA A 132 7.61 8.64 0.39
C ALA A 132 6.22 8.29 -0.15
N MET A 133 6.15 7.42 -1.16
CA MET A 133 4.87 6.98 -1.73
C MET A 133 3.99 6.24 -0.73
N GLU A 134 4.56 5.39 0.10
CA GLU A 134 3.85 4.65 1.14
C GLU A 134 3.40 5.55 2.29
N ALA A 135 4.25 6.50 2.70
CA ALA A 135 3.89 7.52 3.68
C ALA A 135 2.75 8.42 3.18
N ASP A 136 2.78 8.82 1.91
CA ASP A 136 1.70 9.57 1.27
C ASP A 136 0.41 8.76 1.17
N ALA A 137 0.46 7.51 0.70
CA ALA A 137 -0.72 6.66 0.59
C ALA A 137 -1.37 6.39 1.95
N THR A 138 -0.55 6.16 2.99
CA THR A 138 -1.04 6.02 4.37
C THR A 138 -1.71 7.31 4.86
N THR A 139 -1.06 8.46 4.64
CA THR A 139 -1.56 9.78 5.03
C THR A 139 -2.88 10.11 4.34
N PHE A 140 -2.96 9.84 3.03
CA PHE A 140 -4.16 10.03 2.22
C PHE A 140 -5.32 9.18 2.74
N SER A 141 -5.05 7.91 3.06
CA SER A 141 -6.08 7.01 3.61
C SER A 141 -6.63 7.50 4.96
N LEU A 142 -5.76 8.04 5.84
CA LEU A 142 -6.15 8.62 7.12
C LEU A 142 -6.97 9.91 6.94
N ALA A 143 -6.59 10.79 6.01
CA ALA A 143 -7.31 12.01 5.73
C ALA A 143 -8.75 11.74 5.24
N VAL A 144 -8.90 10.78 4.31
CA VAL A 144 -10.23 10.35 3.84
C VAL A 144 -11.03 9.70 4.98
N ALA A 145 -10.41 8.84 5.77
CA ALA A 145 -11.08 8.19 6.90
C ALA A 145 -11.52 9.17 7.99
N TRP A 146 -10.71 10.20 8.26
CA TRP A 146 -11.05 11.28 9.20
C TRP A 146 -12.26 12.08 8.70
N ASP A 147 -12.24 12.50 7.43
CA ASP A 147 -13.36 13.21 6.83
C ASP A 147 -14.68 12.39 6.86
N LEU A 148 -14.60 11.08 6.63
CA LEU A 148 -15.74 10.18 6.79
C LEU A 148 -16.23 10.09 8.24
N ARG A 149 -15.30 10.05 9.22
CA ARG A 149 -15.62 10.07 10.65
C ARG A 149 -16.39 11.33 11.03
N GLU A 150 -15.93 12.50 10.58
CA GLU A 150 -16.61 13.79 10.81
C GLU A 150 -18.00 13.82 10.17
N ALA A 151 -18.20 13.08 9.07
CA ALA A 151 -19.50 12.87 8.44
C ALA A 151 -20.37 11.79 9.12
N GLY A 152 -19.98 11.26 10.28
CA GLY A 152 -20.73 10.26 11.03
C GLY A 152 -20.52 8.81 10.56
N MET A 153 -19.47 8.54 9.79
CA MET A 153 -19.10 7.21 9.27
C MET A 153 -17.70 6.82 9.77
N PRO A 154 -17.54 6.45 11.06
CA PRO A 154 -16.23 6.30 11.70
C PRO A 154 -15.52 4.97 11.39
N ASP A 155 -16.18 4.04 10.72
CA ASP A 155 -15.73 2.65 10.56
C ASP A 155 -14.33 2.52 9.93
N ALA A 156 -14.02 3.32 8.89
CA ALA A 156 -12.68 3.34 8.28
C ALA A 156 -11.63 3.90 9.24
N TRP A 157 -11.96 4.97 9.95
CA TRP A 157 -11.05 5.58 10.93
C TRP A 157 -10.74 4.59 12.05
N ASP A 158 -11.78 4.00 12.65
CA ASP A 158 -11.63 3.03 13.74
C ASP A 158 -10.81 1.81 13.31
N ALA A 159 -11.02 1.34 12.07
CA ALA A 159 -10.24 0.24 11.50
C ALA A 159 -8.76 0.62 11.34
N LEU A 160 -8.46 1.81 10.82
CA LEU A 160 -7.08 2.26 10.64
C LEU A 160 -6.37 2.53 11.98
N ALA A 161 -7.06 3.19 12.92
CA ALA A 161 -6.54 3.51 14.25
C ALA A 161 -6.33 2.28 15.13
N GLY A 162 -7.10 1.21 14.91
CA GLY A 162 -6.94 -0.06 15.59
C GLY A 162 -5.93 -1.02 14.94
N TRP A 163 -5.35 -0.66 13.79
CA TRP A 163 -4.49 -1.57 13.02
C TRP A 163 -3.01 -1.44 13.45
N PRO A 164 -2.38 -2.48 14.06
CA PRO A 164 -1.04 -2.37 14.66
C PRO A 164 0.11 -1.96 13.72
N MET A 165 -0.10 -1.99 12.40
CA MET A 165 0.90 -1.57 11.43
C MET A 165 1.00 -0.04 11.30
N GLN A 166 -0.01 0.70 11.73
CA GLN A 166 -0.18 2.14 11.45
C GLN A 166 -0.99 2.88 12.53
N ASP A 167 -1.31 2.23 13.65
CA ASP A 167 -1.97 2.82 14.81
C ASP A 167 -1.21 4.04 15.37
N ASP A 168 0.13 3.99 15.37
CA ASP A 168 0.99 5.11 15.74
C ASP A 168 0.85 6.32 14.81
N ILE A 169 0.65 6.08 13.50
CA ILE A 169 0.44 7.12 12.50
C ILE A 169 -0.93 7.77 12.69
N ALA A 170 -1.97 6.95 12.87
CA ALA A 170 -3.32 7.42 13.14
C ALA A 170 -3.38 8.27 14.43
N ALA A 171 -2.65 7.85 15.48
CA ALA A 171 -2.56 8.60 16.72
C ALA A 171 -1.88 9.97 16.55
N ALA A 172 -0.82 10.06 15.75
CA ALA A 172 -0.18 11.34 15.43
C ALA A 172 -1.11 12.27 14.65
N PHE A 173 -1.84 11.72 13.66
CA PHE A 173 -2.83 12.46 12.90
C PHE A 173 -3.95 13.02 13.80
N GLU A 174 -4.57 12.19 14.64
CA GLU A 174 -5.64 12.61 15.55
C GLU A 174 -5.17 13.63 16.59
N THR A 175 -3.96 13.46 17.11
CA THR A 175 -3.35 14.42 18.04
C THR A 175 -3.22 15.79 17.40
N GLU A 176 -2.77 15.83 16.14
CA GLU A 176 -2.60 17.08 15.42
C GLU A 176 -3.96 17.70 15.05
N MET A 177 -4.94 16.92 14.58
CA MET A 177 -6.31 17.40 14.37
C MET A 177 -6.91 18.00 15.66
N GLY A 178 -6.74 17.34 16.81
CA GLY A 178 -7.22 17.86 18.09
C GLY A 178 -6.51 19.14 18.56
N ARG A 179 -5.32 19.42 18.03
CA ARG A 179 -4.52 20.60 18.38
C ARG A 179 -4.77 21.79 17.46
N SER A 180 -4.84 21.56 16.15
CA SER A 180 -4.89 22.61 15.14
C SER A 180 -6.24 22.72 14.44
N ASP A 181 -7.06 21.67 14.47
CA ASP A 181 -8.27 21.54 13.65
C ASP A 181 -7.98 21.77 12.15
N ASP A 182 -6.78 21.37 11.71
CA ASP A 182 -6.28 21.59 10.36
C ASP A 182 -5.81 20.29 9.71
N LEU A 183 -6.51 19.91 8.64
CA LEU A 183 -6.27 18.68 7.90
C LEU A 183 -4.86 18.64 7.28
N ILE A 184 -4.34 19.79 6.82
CA ILE A 184 -3.01 19.87 6.21
C ILE A 184 -1.93 19.60 7.26
N SER A 185 -2.05 20.22 8.43
CA SER A 185 -1.12 19.99 9.54
C SER A 185 -1.16 18.52 10.00
N ALA A 186 -2.36 17.93 10.13
CA ALA A 186 -2.50 16.52 10.51
C ALA A 186 -1.92 15.55 9.49
N ALA A 187 -2.12 15.83 8.19
CA ALA A 187 -1.52 15.07 7.11
C ALA A 187 0.02 15.12 7.16
N SER A 188 0.59 16.29 7.38
CA SER A 188 2.05 16.44 7.54
C SER A 188 2.58 15.66 8.76
N ALA A 189 1.84 15.65 9.86
CA ALA A 189 2.18 14.88 11.05
C ALA A 189 2.15 13.37 10.80
N ALA A 190 1.13 12.85 10.11
CA ALA A 190 1.04 11.45 9.72
C ALA A 190 2.18 11.03 8.78
N PHE A 191 2.44 11.83 7.75
CA PHE A 191 3.53 11.57 6.81
C PHE A 191 4.86 11.46 7.55
N THR A 192 5.14 12.40 8.46
CA THR A 192 6.35 12.38 9.28
C THR A 192 6.40 11.17 10.20
N GLN A 193 5.29 10.83 10.86
CA GLN A 193 5.19 9.70 11.79
C GLN A 193 5.42 8.35 11.09
N TRP A 194 5.09 8.23 9.80
CA TRP A 194 5.36 7.01 9.03
C TRP A 194 6.84 6.61 9.12
N TYR A 195 7.76 7.57 9.09
CA TYR A 195 9.21 7.36 9.16
C TYR A 195 9.73 7.05 10.57
N ALA A 196 8.94 7.26 11.62
CA ALA A 196 9.42 7.18 13.00
C ALA A 196 9.73 5.75 13.48
N LYS A 197 9.21 4.73 12.79
CA LYS A 197 9.34 3.31 13.19
C LYS A 197 10.41 2.60 12.37
N ASP A 198 11.55 2.31 12.98
CA ASP A 198 12.69 1.62 12.32
C ASP A 198 12.29 0.31 11.66
N ALA A 199 11.52 -0.53 12.36
CA ALA A 199 11.08 -1.81 11.84
C ALA A 199 10.22 -1.69 10.56
N ARG A 200 9.42 -0.62 10.44
CA ARG A 200 8.65 -0.33 9.22
C ARG A 200 9.61 0.04 8.09
N ARG A 201 10.55 0.95 8.34
CA ARG A 201 11.54 1.38 7.34
C ARG A 201 12.39 0.22 6.86
N GLU A 202 12.84 -0.65 7.76
CA GLU A 202 13.62 -1.84 7.39
C GLU A 202 12.83 -2.82 6.53
N LEU A 203 11.58 -3.11 6.91
CA LEU A 203 10.68 -3.97 6.14
C LEU A 203 10.50 -3.45 4.71
N TYR A 204 10.13 -2.18 4.56
CA TYR A 204 9.95 -1.56 3.24
C TYR A 204 11.27 -1.41 2.48
N TYR A 205 12.41 -1.23 3.16
CA TYR A 205 13.72 -1.19 2.50
C TYR A 205 14.02 -2.52 1.81
N LEU A 206 13.84 -3.63 2.52
CA LEU A 206 14.12 -4.97 2.00
C LEU A 206 13.18 -5.34 0.85
N ALA A 207 11.89 -5.01 0.99
CA ALA A 207 10.90 -5.20 -0.06
C ALA A 207 11.26 -4.39 -1.32
N SER A 208 11.47 -3.09 -1.17
CA SER A 208 11.79 -2.19 -2.30
C SER A 208 13.11 -2.55 -3.01
N CYS A 209 14.12 -3.04 -2.29
CA CYS A 209 15.35 -3.54 -2.90
C CYS A 209 15.12 -4.81 -3.72
N SER A 210 14.29 -5.72 -3.23
CA SER A 210 13.94 -6.96 -3.95
C SER A 210 13.18 -6.64 -5.23
N ASP A 211 12.13 -5.81 -5.14
CA ASP A 211 11.34 -5.36 -6.28
C ASP A 211 12.18 -4.63 -7.33
N TYR A 212 13.15 -3.81 -6.87
CA TYR A 212 14.08 -3.11 -7.75
C TYR A 212 14.92 -4.09 -8.59
N LEU A 213 15.49 -5.12 -7.96
CA LEU A 213 16.30 -6.12 -8.65
C LEU A 213 15.45 -6.92 -9.65
N GLU A 214 14.28 -7.39 -9.22
CA GLU A 214 13.36 -8.12 -10.09
C GLU A 214 12.91 -7.30 -11.31
N SER A 215 12.58 -6.03 -11.08
CA SER A 215 12.16 -5.13 -12.16
C SER A 215 13.25 -4.96 -13.21
N ARG A 216 14.50 -4.86 -12.77
CA ARG A 216 15.64 -4.63 -13.66
C ARG A 216 16.10 -5.88 -14.37
N ASP A 217 16.00 -7.03 -13.73
CA ASP A 217 16.19 -8.32 -14.38
C ASP A 217 15.14 -8.53 -15.48
N ARG A 218 13.86 -8.31 -15.17
CA ARG A 218 12.75 -8.41 -16.13
C ARG A 218 12.91 -7.48 -17.33
N GLU A 219 13.46 -6.29 -17.12
CA GLU A 219 13.63 -5.27 -18.16
C GLU A 219 15.04 -5.25 -18.76
N HIS A 220 15.91 -6.18 -18.35
CA HIS A 220 17.31 -6.30 -18.78
C HIS A 220 18.10 -4.97 -18.67
N ARG A 221 17.88 -4.19 -17.61
CA ARG A 221 18.49 -2.86 -17.43
C ARG A 221 19.80 -2.91 -16.63
N MET A 222 20.79 -2.09 -17.04
CA MET A 222 22.07 -1.91 -16.32
C MET A 222 21.96 -1.04 -15.08
N LEU A 223 22.93 -1.19 -14.14
CA LEU A 223 22.94 -0.46 -12.87
C LEU A 223 23.06 1.05 -13.10
N SER A 224 22.18 1.81 -12.44
CA SER A 224 22.16 3.26 -12.47
C SER A 224 22.38 3.86 -11.08
N TYR A 225 22.78 5.12 -11.06
CA TYR A 225 23.22 5.86 -9.87
C TYR A 225 22.52 7.22 -9.73
N ASP A 226 21.42 7.43 -10.45
CA ASP A 226 20.70 8.70 -10.41
C ASP A 226 20.05 8.92 -9.04
N ARG A 227 19.89 10.20 -8.72
CA ARG A 227 19.31 10.68 -7.46
C ARG A 227 17.85 11.07 -7.64
N LEU A 228 17.07 10.93 -6.57
CA LEU A 228 15.70 11.37 -6.54
C LEU A 228 15.62 12.88 -6.71
N SER A 229 14.76 13.33 -7.63
CA SER A 229 14.51 14.75 -7.87
C SER A 229 13.80 15.37 -6.66
N SER A 230 14.15 16.62 -6.31
CA SER A 230 13.38 17.38 -5.32
C SER A 230 11.93 17.62 -5.75
N SER A 231 11.67 17.70 -7.06
CA SER A 231 10.31 17.90 -7.60
C SER A 231 9.41 16.68 -7.46
N PHE A 232 9.96 15.52 -7.04
CA PHE A 232 9.18 14.31 -6.79
C PHE A 232 8.16 14.54 -5.66
N PHE A 233 8.58 15.18 -4.56
CA PHE A 233 7.72 15.46 -3.41
C PHE A 233 6.61 16.46 -3.74
N ASP A 234 6.87 17.43 -4.61
CA ASP A 234 5.87 18.43 -5.06
C ASP A 234 4.71 17.81 -5.86
N ALA A 235 4.99 16.72 -6.59
CA ALA A 235 4.00 15.95 -7.32
C ALA A 235 3.24 14.99 -6.39
N LEU A 236 3.97 14.39 -5.44
CA LEU A 236 3.47 13.38 -4.54
C LEU A 236 2.50 13.92 -3.47
N CYS A 237 2.85 15.01 -2.80
CA CYS A 237 2.24 15.36 -1.51
C CYS A 237 1.03 16.28 -1.65
N ARG A 238 -0.06 15.67 -2.08
CA ARG A 238 -1.36 16.31 -2.29
C ARG A 238 -2.49 15.54 -1.64
N LEU A 239 -3.35 16.25 -0.93
CA LEU A 239 -4.60 15.74 -0.37
C LEU A 239 -5.61 15.40 -1.48
N PRO A 240 -6.72 14.71 -1.17
CA PRO A 240 -7.65 14.27 -2.19
C PRO A 240 -8.41 15.40 -2.91
N ASP A 241 -8.48 16.61 -2.34
CA ASP A 241 -8.94 17.83 -3.04
C ASP A 241 -7.87 18.48 -3.94
N GLY A 242 -6.63 17.98 -3.89
CA GLY A 242 -5.49 18.50 -4.62
C GLY A 242 -4.64 19.52 -3.87
N GLU A 243 -5.04 19.92 -2.65
CA GLU A 243 -4.23 20.82 -1.82
C GLU A 243 -2.91 20.17 -1.42
N ALA A 244 -1.82 20.92 -1.49
CA ALA A 244 -0.51 20.39 -1.13
C ALA A 244 -0.32 20.40 0.39
N TYR A 245 0.33 19.37 0.93
CA TYR A 245 0.75 19.34 2.33
C TYR A 245 2.28 19.24 2.43
N PRO A 246 2.91 19.85 3.45
CA PRO A 246 4.36 19.74 3.64
C PRO A 246 4.74 18.29 3.90
N CYS A 247 5.52 17.73 2.98
CA CYS A 247 6.17 16.44 3.14
C CYS A 247 7.65 16.58 2.81
N THR A 248 8.48 16.15 3.72
CA THR A 248 9.93 16.09 3.54
C THR A 248 10.41 14.88 4.30
N GLU A 249 11.33 14.11 3.73
CA GLU A 249 11.96 13.02 4.46
C GLU A 249 12.65 13.57 5.72
N PRO A 250 12.37 13.04 6.92
CA PRO A 250 13.03 13.51 8.13
C PRO A 250 14.52 13.15 8.14
N GLY A 251 15.40 14.16 8.13
CA GLY A 251 16.82 14.01 8.48
C GLY A 251 17.81 13.78 7.33
N ASP A 252 17.76 14.57 6.26
CA ASP A 252 18.93 14.76 5.38
C ASP A 252 20.15 15.30 6.16
#